data_AF-A0A382Q144-F1
#
_entry.id   AF-A0A382Q144-F1
#
_cell.length_a   1.000
_cell.length_b   1.000
_cell.length_c   1.000
_cell.angle_alpha   90.00
_cell.angle_beta   90.00
_cell.angle_gamma   90.00
#
_symmetry.space_group_name_H-M   'P 1'
#
loop_
_entity.id
_entity.type
_entity.pdbx_description
1 polymer ?
#
loop_
_entity_poly.entity_id
_entity_poly.type
_entity_poly.pdbx_seq_one_letter_code
_entity_poly.pdbx_strand_id
1 'polypeptide(L)'
;MSTAYALDKDKWEIYHINTDVKISFRYQNCEFLEQFNHEIIVFKIENLSNKSISLQWDTKIWYDNSCINCEQDSPEFRKNISIGVGKILESKCGEYDSFQLFSKFTDKLEDMPGINKITMLTKFELKNLTITHE
;
A
#
# COMPACT_ATOMS: atom_id res chain seq x y z
N MET A 1 -19.88 4.08 -0.67
CA MET A 1 -18.57 4.66 -1.02
C MET A 1 -18.34 5.82 -0.08
N SER A 2 -17.34 5.74 0.80
CA SER A 2 -17.02 6.84 1.70
C SER A 2 -16.17 7.87 0.95
N THR A 3 -16.54 9.14 1.02
CA THR A 3 -15.78 10.22 0.41
C THR A 3 -14.50 10.44 1.20
N ALA A 4 -13.35 10.40 0.52
CA ALA A 4 -12.04 10.60 1.12
C ALA A 4 -11.28 11.69 0.37
N TYR A 5 -10.56 12.55 1.10
CA TYR A 5 -9.68 13.57 0.52
C TYR A 5 -8.22 13.21 0.80
N ALA A 6 -7.38 13.37 -0.21
CA ALA A 6 -5.95 13.18 -0.11
C ALA A 6 -5.26 14.51 0.24
N LEU A 7 -4.49 14.53 1.32
CA LEU A 7 -3.60 15.65 1.62
C LEU A 7 -2.16 15.26 1.25
N ASP A 8 -1.71 15.73 0.08
CA ASP A 8 -0.38 15.44 -0.44
C ASP A 8 0.70 16.25 0.29
N LYS A 9 1.74 15.57 0.79
CA LYS A 9 3.00 16.23 1.20
C LYS A 9 4.29 15.58 0.71
N ASP A 10 4.31 14.34 0.22
CA ASP A 10 5.56 13.66 -0.07
C ASP A 10 5.80 13.26 -1.54
N LYS A 11 7.07 13.31 -1.92
CA LYS A 11 7.58 12.84 -3.21
C LYS A 11 7.51 11.31 -3.25
N TRP A 12 7.16 10.76 -4.42
CA TRP A 12 7.23 9.32 -4.65
C TRP A 12 8.66 8.79 -4.45
N GLU A 13 8.81 7.79 -3.59
CA GLU A 13 10.04 7.04 -3.37
C GLU A 13 10.04 5.77 -4.24
N ILE A 14 11.17 5.46 -4.87
CA ILE A 14 11.30 4.24 -5.68
C ILE A 14 11.56 3.07 -4.72
N TYR A 15 10.63 2.12 -4.67
CA TYR A 15 10.77 0.88 -3.91
C TYR A 15 11.57 -0.16 -4.70
N HIS A 16 11.24 -0.33 -5.98
CA HIS A 16 11.87 -1.29 -6.88
C HIS A 16 11.86 -0.79 -8.31
N ILE A 17 12.93 -1.05 -9.05
CA ILE A 17 12.99 -0.76 -10.48
C ILE A 17 13.85 -1.80 -11.20
N ASN A 18 13.35 -2.32 -12.31
CA ASN A 18 14.10 -3.14 -13.25
C ASN A 18 13.64 -2.84 -14.70
N THR A 19 13.93 -3.72 -15.65
CA THR A 19 13.54 -3.56 -17.05
C THR A 19 12.04 -3.75 -17.31
N ASP A 20 11.33 -4.47 -16.44
CA ASP A 20 9.93 -4.83 -16.64
C ASP A 20 8.98 -3.92 -15.88
N VAL A 21 9.36 -3.47 -14.68
CA VAL A 21 8.47 -2.74 -13.79
C VAL A 21 9.21 -1.74 -12.90
N LYS A 22 8.49 -0.67 -12.55
CA LYS A 22 8.88 0.26 -11.50
C LYS A 22 7.76 0.35 -10.46
N ILE A 23 8.12 0.11 -9.21
CA ILE A 23 7.23 0.24 -8.05
C ILE A 23 7.72 1.44 -7.25
N SER A 24 6.85 2.42 -7.06
CA SER A 24 7.08 3.57 -6.19
C SER A 24 6.02 3.62 -5.10
N PHE A 25 6.32 4.26 -3.99
CA PHE A 25 5.37 4.46 -2.90
C PHE A 25 5.47 5.87 -2.33
N ARG A 26 4.44 6.29 -1.61
CA ARG A 26 4.45 7.49 -0.76
C ARG A 26 3.44 7.33 0.36
N TYR A 27 3.65 8.09 1.43
CA TYR A 27 2.64 8.25 2.48
C TYR A 27 1.60 9.28 2.04
N GLN A 28 0.34 8.99 2.32
CA GLN A 28 -0.79 9.84 1.96
C GLN A 28 -1.78 9.88 3.12
N ASN A 29 -2.09 11.08 3.58
CA ASN A 29 -3.15 11.28 4.56
C ASN A 29 -4.50 11.25 3.86
N CYS A 30 -5.40 10.42 4.37
CA CYS A 30 -6.77 10.28 3.91
C CYS A 30 -7.72 10.86 4.97
N GLU A 31 -8.46 11.89 4.59
CA GLU A 31 -9.51 12.47 5.42
C GLU A 31 -10.88 11.93 5.01
N PHE A 32 -11.65 11.43 5.96
CA PHE A 32 -12.97 10.84 5.74
C PHE A 32 -14.05 11.59 6.53
N LEU A 33 -15.28 11.60 6.00
CA LEU A 33 -16.42 12.21 6.68
C LEU A 33 -17.04 11.30 7.76
N GLU A 34 -16.96 9.98 7.58
CA GLU A 34 -17.69 8.99 8.37
C GLU A 34 -16.77 7.93 9.03
N GLN A 35 -15.46 8.09 8.90
CA GLN A 35 -14.45 7.16 9.43
C GLN A 35 -13.30 7.95 10.02
N PHE A 36 -12.50 7.31 10.87
CA PHE A 36 -11.29 7.94 11.37
C PHE A 36 -10.31 8.22 10.24
N ASN A 37 -9.76 9.43 10.26
CA ASN A 37 -8.71 9.84 9.35
C ASN A 37 -7.48 8.99 9.59
N HIS A 38 -6.82 8.63 8.50
CA HIS A 38 -5.64 7.78 8.59
C HIS A 38 -4.66 8.05 7.46
N GLU A 39 -3.41 7.74 7.74
CA GLU A 39 -2.32 7.73 6.77
C GLU A 39 -2.23 6.34 6.16
N ILE A 40 -2.14 6.27 4.84
CA ILE A 40 -1.84 5.04 4.11
C ILE A 40 -0.53 5.19 3.34
N ILE A 41 0.09 4.06 3.01
CA ILE A 41 1.07 3.96 1.94
C ILE A 41 0.31 3.62 0.66
N VAL A 42 0.38 4.52 -0.31
CA VAL A 42 -0.08 4.28 -1.67
C VAL A 42 1.08 3.81 -2.53
N PHE A 43 0.79 2.92 -3.49
CA PHE A 43 1.76 2.46 -4.46
C PHE A 43 1.40 2.95 -5.85
N LYS A 44 2.45 3.21 -6.64
CA LYS A 44 2.38 3.43 -8.07
C LYS A 44 3.25 2.39 -8.77
N ILE A 45 2.63 1.62 -9.66
CA ILE A 45 3.26 0.50 -10.36
C ILE A 45 3.18 0.76 -11.86
N GLU A 46 4.33 0.94 -12.49
CA GLU A 46 4.48 1.30 -13.90
C GLU A 46 5.01 0.09 -14.67
N ASN A 47 4.24 -0.42 -15.66
CA ASN A 47 4.72 -1.46 -16.57
C ASN A 47 5.67 -0.83 -17.61
N LEU A 48 6.95 -1.19 -17.52
CA LEU A 48 8.01 -0.69 -18.41
C LEU A 48 8.27 -1.62 -19.60
N SER A 49 7.66 -2.80 -19.60
CA SER A 49 7.80 -3.77 -20.67
C SER A 49 6.90 -3.46 -21.87
N ASN A 50 7.15 -4.14 -22.99
CA ASN A 50 6.30 -4.11 -24.18
C ASN A 50 5.19 -5.18 -24.18
N LYS A 51 4.97 -5.86 -23.04
CA LYS A 51 3.94 -6.89 -22.84
C LYS A 51 3.09 -6.56 -21.63
N SER A 52 1.93 -7.21 -21.50
CA SER A 52 1.23 -7.20 -20.23
C SER A 52 2.04 -7.99 -19.21
N ILE A 53 2.02 -7.55 -17.96
CA ILE A 53 2.73 -8.21 -16.86
C ILE A 53 1.77 -8.56 -15.74
N SER A 54 1.98 -9.71 -15.12
CA SER A 54 1.39 -10.05 -13.82
C SER A 54 2.48 -9.94 -12.76
N LEU A 55 2.15 -9.25 -11.66
CA LEU A 55 2.99 -9.12 -10.49
C LEU A 55 2.39 -9.92 -9.34
N GLN A 56 3.23 -10.70 -8.67
CA GLN A 56 2.88 -11.38 -7.44
C GLN A 56 3.88 -11.11 -6.34
N TRP A 57 3.41 -10.86 -5.11
CA TRP A 57 4.28 -10.68 -3.95
C TRP A 57 3.55 -10.96 -2.64
N ASP A 58 4.32 -11.25 -1.60
CA ASP A 58 3.86 -11.32 -0.22
C ASP A 58 4.24 -10.01 0.49
N THR A 59 3.40 -9.49 1.38
CA THR A 59 3.71 -8.26 2.14
C THR A 59 4.01 -8.60 3.58
N LYS A 60 5.14 -8.17 4.13
CA LYS A 60 5.44 -8.22 5.57
C LYS A 60 5.35 -6.81 6.15
N ILE A 61 4.72 -6.66 7.31
CA ILE A 61 4.46 -5.36 7.95
C ILE A 61 4.79 -5.41 9.45
N TRP A 62 5.39 -4.32 9.92
CA TRP A 62 5.76 -4.11 11.31
C TRP A 62 5.07 -2.88 11.86
N TYR A 63 4.37 -3.07 12.96
CA TYR A 63 3.76 -2.00 13.73
C TYR A 63 4.47 -1.87 15.05
N ASP A 64 4.88 -0.65 15.40
CA ASP A 64 5.68 -0.36 16.59
C ASP A 64 6.90 -1.31 16.72
N ASN A 65 7.57 -1.58 15.60
CA ASN A 65 8.71 -2.52 15.47
C ASN A 65 8.40 -3.99 15.71
N SER A 66 7.14 -4.37 15.94
CA SER A 66 6.70 -5.76 16.02
C SER A 66 6.13 -6.23 14.69
N CYS A 67 6.60 -7.37 14.20
CA CYS A 67 6.04 -7.96 12.98
C CYS A 67 4.68 -8.57 13.29
N ILE A 68 3.63 -8.13 12.61
CA ILE A 68 2.28 -8.62 12.90
C ILE A 68 1.84 -9.78 12.01
N ASN A 69 2.53 -9.99 10.88
CA ASN A 69 2.18 -11.02 9.90
C ASN A 69 3.38 -11.86 9.44
N CYS A 70 4.45 -11.90 10.24
CA CYS A 70 5.64 -12.69 9.89
C CYS A 70 5.34 -14.19 9.79
N GLU A 71 4.40 -14.70 10.59
CA GLU A 71 3.98 -16.11 10.57
C GLU A 71 2.94 -16.42 9.48
N GLN A 72 2.43 -15.40 8.78
CA GLN A 72 1.50 -15.58 7.66
C GLN A 72 2.27 -15.83 6.37
N ASP A 73 2.34 -17.11 5.96
CA ASP A 73 2.97 -17.56 4.71
C ASP A 73 2.00 -18.33 3.79
N SER A 74 0.69 -18.20 4.03
CA SER A 74 -0.34 -18.83 3.17
C SER A 74 -0.45 -18.12 1.81
N PRO A 75 -0.63 -18.86 0.70
CA PRO A 75 -0.92 -18.30 -0.62
C PRO A 75 -2.13 -17.35 -0.65
N GLU A 76 -3.06 -17.48 0.29
CA GLU A 76 -4.26 -16.64 0.40
C GLU A 76 -3.93 -15.15 0.68
N PHE A 77 -2.77 -14.87 1.27
CA PHE A 77 -2.33 -13.49 1.55
C PHE A 77 -1.50 -12.89 0.42
N ARG A 78 -1.18 -13.68 -0.61
CA ARG A 78 -0.38 -13.23 -1.76
C ARG A 78 -1.16 -12.22 -2.59
N LYS A 79 -0.53 -11.11 -2.89
CA LYS A 79 -1.08 -10.12 -3.82
C LYS A 79 -0.79 -10.56 -5.25
N ASN A 80 -1.77 -10.36 -6.12
CA ASN A 80 -1.65 -10.58 -7.56
C ASN A 80 -2.37 -9.46 -8.29
N ILE A 81 -1.68 -8.80 -9.21
CA ILE A 81 -2.24 -7.78 -10.11
C ILE A 81 -1.75 -8.03 -11.53
N SER A 82 -2.58 -7.68 -12.52
CA SER A 82 -2.17 -7.63 -13.94
C SER A 82 -2.17 -6.18 -14.42
N ILE A 83 -1.14 -5.82 -15.19
CA ILE A 83 -0.94 -4.47 -15.71
C ILE A 83 -0.71 -4.56 -17.22
N GLY A 84 -1.57 -3.89 -18.00
CA GLY A 84 -1.43 -3.82 -19.44
C GLY A 84 -0.15 -3.09 -19.89
N VAL A 85 0.24 -3.28 -21.14
CA VAL A 85 1.42 -2.64 -21.76
C VAL A 85 1.43 -1.13 -21.53
N GLY A 86 2.52 -0.60 -20.97
CA GLY A 86 2.71 0.83 -20.73
C GLY A 86 1.69 1.47 -19.78
N LYS A 87 0.89 0.67 -19.05
CA LYS A 87 -0.08 1.16 -18.08
C LYS A 87 0.57 1.40 -16.73
N ILE A 88 -0.05 2.29 -15.97
CA ILE A 88 0.29 2.63 -14.60
C ILE A 88 -0.92 2.31 -13.74
N LEU A 89 -0.71 1.55 -12.66
CA LEU A 89 -1.68 1.38 -11.59
C LEU A 89 -1.26 2.22 -10.39
N GLU A 90 -2.21 2.90 -9.77
CA GLU A 90 -1.98 3.72 -8.58
C GLU A 90 -3.13 3.51 -7.61
N SER A 91 -2.82 3.20 -6.35
CA SER A 91 -3.82 3.09 -5.29
C SER A 91 -4.19 4.45 -4.71
N LYS A 92 -5.41 4.65 -4.23
CA LYS A 92 -5.88 5.95 -3.71
C LYS A 92 -6.75 5.84 -2.46
N CYS A 93 -6.80 6.93 -1.69
CA CYS A 93 -7.76 7.07 -0.59
C CYS A 93 -9.20 6.84 -1.09
N GLY A 94 -10.01 6.13 -0.29
CA GLY A 94 -11.42 5.88 -0.58
C GLY A 94 -11.69 4.78 -1.60
N GLU A 95 -10.66 4.26 -2.27
CA GLU A 95 -10.75 3.06 -3.09
C GLU A 95 -10.33 1.84 -2.27
N TYR A 96 -11.06 0.73 -2.40
CA TYR A 96 -10.66 -0.55 -1.80
C TYR A 96 -9.59 -1.20 -2.69
N ASP A 97 -8.39 -0.64 -2.64
CA ASP A 97 -7.24 -1.21 -3.33
C ASP A 97 -6.58 -2.25 -2.47
N SER A 98 -6.49 -3.48 -2.98
CA SER A 98 -5.93 -4.61 -2.25
C SER A 98 -4.43 -4.47 -1.98
N PHE A 99 -3.76 -3.47 -2.57
CA PHE A 99 -2.32 -3.29 -2.51
C PHE A 99 -1.86 -2.02 -1.79
N GLN A 100 -2.76 -1.26 -1.15
CA GLN A 100 -2.37 -0.19 -0.22
C GLN A 100 -2.06 -0.74 1.18
N LEU A 101 -1.30 0.00 2.00
CA LEU A 101 -1.03 -0.37 3.40
C LEU A 101 -1.51 0.74 4.34
N PHE A 102 -2.19 0.36 5.42
CA PHE A 102 -2.42 1.28 6.53
C PHE A 102 -1.08 1.65 7.19
N SER A 103 -0.91 2.92 7.54
CA SER A 103 0.27 3.41 8.27
C SER A 103 -0.09 3.71 9.72
N LYS A 104 -1.06 4.59 9.96
CA LYS A 104 -1.55 4.97 11.30
C LYS A 104 -2.85 5.76 11.21
N PHE A 105 -3.60 5.84 12.31
CA PHE A 105 -4.62 6.88 12.45
C PHE A 105 -3.97 8.26 12.60
N THR A 106 -4.63 9.28 12.05
CA THR A 106 -4.15 10.67 12.09
C THR A 106 -5.05 11.57 12.93
N ASP A 107 -6.24 11.10 13.29
CA ASP A 107 -7.06 11.74 14.32
C ASP A 107 -6.38 11.69 15.68
N LYS A 108 -6.78 12.61 16.56
CA LYS A 108 -6.30 12.60 17.93
C LYS A 108 -6.94 11.44 18.68
N LEU A 109 -6.18 10.86 19.62
CA LEU A 109 -6.65 9.73 20.43
C LEU A 109 -7.94 10.06 21.22
N GLU A 110 -8.08 11.31 21.68
CA GLU A 110 -9.28 11.81 22.38
C GLU A 110 -10.56 11.76 21.53
N ASP A 111 -10.42 11.80 20.21
CA ASP A 111 -11.52 11.78 19.24
C ASP A 111 -11.83 10.35 18.73
N MET A 112 -11.09 9.34 19.21
CA MET A 112 -11.20 7.94 18.77
C MET A 112 -11.65 7.01 19.92
N PRO A 113 -12.96 6.97 20.26
CA PRO A 113 -13.46 6.11 21.32
C PRO A 113 -13.18 4.63 21.04
N GLY A 114 -12.65 3.92 22.03
CA GLY A 114 -12.29 2.50 21.93
C GLY A 114 -10.87 2.24 21.43
N ILE A 115 -10.11 3.29 21.06
CA ILE A 115 -8.69 3.19 20.73
C ILE A 115 -7.87 3.67 21.93
N ASN A 116 -7.01 2.81 22.46
CA ASN A 116 -6.19 3.13 23.64
C ASN A 116 -4.79 3.67 23.28
N LYS A 117 -4.36 3.48 22.03
CA LYS A 117 -3.08 3.94 21.51
C LYS A 117 -3.13 3.99 19.98
N ILE A 118 -2.45 4.97 19.39
CA ILE A 118 -2.17 4.99 17.95
C ILE A 118 -0.95 4.13 17.68
N THR A 119 -1.16 3.02 16.99
CA THR A 119 -0.09 2.14 16.50
C THR A 119 0.40 2.66 15.14
N MET A 120 1.70 2.62 14.89
CA MET A 120 2.28 3.13 13.64
C MET A 120 3.05 2.05 12.89
N LEU A 121 2.86 2.00 11.57
CA LEU A 121 3.67 1.18 10.67
C LEU A 121 5.10 1.72 10.67
N THR A 122 6.03 0.94 11.19
CA THR A 122 7.45 1.33 11.25
C THR A 122 8.27 0.74 10.11
N LYS A 123 7.78 -0.34 9.50
CA LYS A 123 8.44 -1.01 8.38
C LYS A 123 7.46 -1.81 7.54
N PHE A 124 7.72 -1.91 6.24
CA PHE A 124 7.09 -2.88 5.36
C PHE A 124 8.13 -3.47 4.41
N GLU A 125 7.87 -4.69 3.92
CA GLU A 125 8.68 -5.35 2.90
C GLU A 125 7.79 -6.12 1.92
N LEU A 126 8.00 -5.94 0.62
CA LEU A 126 7.46 -6.79 -0.43
C LEU A 126 8.44 -7.95 -0.66
N LYS A 127 8.01 -9.17 -0.32
CA LYS A 127 8.77 -10.42 -0.46
C LYS A 127 8.31 -11.21 -1.68
N ASN A 128 9.19 -12.08 -2.17
CA ASN A 128 8.88 -13.03 -3.25
C ASN A 128 8.29 -12.37 -4.51
N LEU A 129 8.73 -11.14 -4.80
CA LEU A 129 8.27 -10.38 -5.96
C LEU A 129 8.58 -11.16 -7.25
N THR A 130 7.53 -11.61 -7.91
CA THR A 130 7.59 -12.35 -9.17
C THR A 130 6.89 -11.54 -10.25
N ILE A 131 7.52 -11.47 -11.42
CA ILE A 131 7.00 -10.76 -12.58
C ILE A 131 6.93 -11.77 -13.72
N THR A 132 5.74 -11.96 -14.29
CA THR A 132 5.53 -12.84 -15.44
C THR A 132 4.95 -12.06 -16.60
N HIS A 133 5.42 -12.33 -17.81
CA HIS A 133 4.84 -11.75 -19.03
C HIS A 133 3.67 -12.61 -19.50
N GLU A 134 2.59 -11.95 -19.91
CA GLU A 134 1.43 -12.58 -20.57
C GLU A 134 1.58 -12.56 -22.10
#